data_AF-A0A926BP00-F1
#
_entry.id   AF-A0A926BP00-F1
#
_cell.length_a   1.000
_cell.length_b   1.000
_cell.length_c   1.000
_cell.angle_alpha   90.00
_cell.angle_beta   90.00
_cell.angle_gamma   90.00
#
_symmetry.space_group_name_H-M   'P 1'
#
loop_
_entity.id
_entity.type
_entity.pdbx_description
1 polymer ?
#
loop_
_entity_poly.entity_id
_entity_poly.type
_entity_poly.pdbx_seq_one_letter_code
_entity_poly.pdbx_strand_id
1 'polypeptide(L)'
;MKQSLKLVILLLSVGAAIAMYRVFMTSAEDEGKDIRPASKIVVTAQTAPQTPFQTAAKTVIDPDSGKWSLRSQSPAEATIEEVLAPDLPGDNKHAVRLDVSQVDPEKFWAVQILKPVPQPISAKRDLFVRFWGRSPTKTSVWVVFEEGEAPRAPELQKKILLSPEWRQYEIPFRTVRDHTDIPANFCIKAGIEPGVTEVAGIYVDEVTE
;
A
#
# COMPACT_ATOMS: atom_id res chain seq x y z
N MET A 1 48.30 20.82 22.57
CA MET A 1 47.58 22.05 22.97
C MET A 1 47.18 22.80 21.71
N LYS A 2 45.88 22.84 21.38
CA LYS A 2 45.17 23.69 20.40
C LYS A 2 43.68 23.27 20.49
N GLN A 3 43.00 23.59 21.59
CA GLN A 3 42.14 24.77 21.75
C GLN A 3 41.33 25.16 20.50
N SER A 4 40.05 24.82 20.57
CA SER A 4 38.91 25.71 20.38
C SER A 4 38.81 26.50 19.07
N LEU A 5 37.96 26.02 18.16
CA LEU A 5 37.04 26.92 17.45
C LEU A 5 35.63 26.33 17.52
N LYS A 6 34.93 26.78 18.56
CA LYS A 6 33.52 26.53 18.84
C LYS A 6 32.65 27.32 17.85
N LEU A 7 31.60 26.66 17.34
CA LEU A 7 30.22 27.09 17.55
C LEU A 7 29.87 28.55 17.20
N VAL A 8 29.59 28.89 15.94
CA VAL A 8 28.60 29.94 15.56
C VAL A 8 28.13 29.75 14.11
N ILE A 9 27.31 28.74 13.78
CA ILE A 9 26.34 28.82 12.66
C ILE A 9 25.15 27.92 13.04
N LEU A 10 24.39 28.36 14.04
CA LEU A 10 23.05 27.85 14.32
C LEU A 10 22.21 29.08 14.64
N LEU A 11 21.57 29.66 13.62
CA LEU A 11 20.45 30.61 13.67
C LEU A 11 20.31 31.21 12.27
N LEU A 12 19.44 30.64 11.43
CA LEU A 12 18.72 31.28 10.31
C LEU A 12 18.05 30.19 9.44
N SER A 13 17.01 29.54 9.96
CA SER A 13 16.03 28.80 9.13
C SER A 13 14.73 28.44 9.88
N VAL A 14 14.45 29.10 11.01
CA VAL A 14 13.14 29.02 11.67
C VAL A 14 12.41 30.32 11.35
N GLY A 15 11.78 30.40 10.17
CA GLY A 15 11.07 31.62 9.79
C GLY A 15 10.64 31.73 8.33
N ALA A 16 10.07 30.68 7.73
CA ALA A 16 9.37 30.79 6.45
C ALA A 16 8.48 29.58 6.15
N ALA A 17 7.54 29.23 7.04
CA ALA A 17 6.50 28.24 6.70
C ALA A 17 5.20 28.39 7.53
N ILE A 18 4.90 29.58 8.05
CA ILE A 18 3.61 29.87 8.71
C ILE A 18 3.03 31.13 8.08
N ALA A 19 2.65 31.06 6.81
CA ALA A 19 1.91 32.14 6.15
C ALA A 19 1.26 31.68 4.83
N MET A 20 0.50 30.58 4.82
CA MET A 20 -0.39 30.32 3.68
C MET A 20 -1.52 29.33 3.98
N TYR A 21 -2.28 29.54 5.06
CA TYR A 21 -3.57 28.87 5.26
C TYR A 21 -4.53 29.83 5.98
N ARG A 22 -4.91 30.92 5.31
CA ARG A 22 -5.96 31.82 5.81
C ARG A 22 -6.61 32.67 4.73
N VAL A 23 -7.25 32.03 3.74
CA VAL A 23 -8.27 32.68 2.90
C VAL A 23 -9.32 31.60 2.56
N PHE A 24 -10.58 32.01 2.55
CA PHE A 24 -11.81 31.23 2.32
C PHE A 24 -12.50 30.63 3.56
N MET A 25 -13.05 31.51 4.36
CA MET A 25 -14.34 31.28 5.03
C MET A 25 -15.24 32.46 4.63
N THR A 26 -15.98 32.30 3.54
CA THR A 26 -17.07 33.21 3.17
C THR A 26 -18.29 32.36 2.88
N SER A 27 -19.32 32.66 3.65
CA SER A 27 -20.74 32.31 3.56
C SER A 27 -21.25 31.82 2.20
N ALA A 28 -22.02 30.73 2.25
CA ALA A 28 -23.24 30.59 1.44
C ALA A 28 -24.23 29.71 2.21
N GLU A 29 -25.30 30.35 2.66
CA GLU A 29 -26.56 29.71 3.01
C GLU A 29 -27.18 29.05 1.77
N ASP A 30 -27.97 28.02 2.05
CA ASP A 30 -29.14 27.56 1.30
C ASP A 30 -28.93 26.92 -0.09
N GLU A 31 -29.21 25.62 -0.17
CA GLU A 31 -30.18 25.08 -1.13
C GLU A 31 -30.37 23.57 -0.88
N GLY A 32 -31.61 23.19 -0.53
CA GLY A 32 -32.03 21.80 -0.43
C GLY A 32 -31.79 21.02 -1.72
N LYS A 33 -31.08 19.89 -1.63
CA LYS A 33 -30.88 18.99 -2.77
C LYS A 33 -30.88 17.53 -2.34
N ASP A 34 -32.00 16.89 -2.66
CA ASP A 34 -32.12 15.52 -3.17
C ASP A 34 -31.22 14.46 -2.50
N ILE A 35 -31.70 13.93 -1.38
CA ILE A 35 -31.12 12.77 -0.69
C ILE A 35 -31.38 11.53 -1.55
N ARG A 36 -30.54 11.31 -2.56
CA ARG A 36 -30.52 10.03 -3.28
C ARG A 36 -30.00 8.96 -2.32
N PRO A 37 -30.70 7.80 -2.18
CA PRO A 37 -30.25 6.74 -1.31
C PRO A 37 -28.86 6.27 -1.74
N ALA A 38 -27.93 6.21 -0.78
CA ALA A 38 -26.57 5.73 -0.98
C ALA A 38 -26.59 4.39 -1.73
N SER A 39 -25.99 4.35 -2.91
CA SER A 39 -25.79 3.13 -3.68
C SER A 39 -25.06 2.12 -2.79
N LYS A 40 -25.79 1.08 -2.38
CA LYS A 40 -25.25 -0.08 -1.65
C LYS A 40 -24.23 -0.75 -2.58
N ILE A 41 -22.94 -0.48 -2.39
CA ILE A 41 -21.88 -1.26 -3.02
C ILE A 41 -21.92 -2.63 -2.36
N VAL A 42 -22.55 -3.59 -3.04
CA VAL A 42 -22.54 -4.99 -2.63
C VAL A 42 -21.17 -5.56 -2.98
N VAL A 43 -20.30 -5.65 -1.98
CA VAL A 43 -19.07 -6.44 -2.07
C VAL A 43 -19.48 -7.90 -1.91
N THR A 44 -19.79 -8.58 -3.01
CA THR A 44 -20.12 -10.00 -2.98
C THR A 44 -18.82 -10.77 -2.76
N ALA A 45 -18.65 -11.33 -1.56
CA ALA A 45 -17.60 -12.32 -1.31
C ALA A 45 -17.94 -13.58 -2.11
N GLN A 46 -17.22 -13.81 -3.21
CA GLN A 46 -17.49 -14.93 -4.10
C GLN A 46 -16.81 -16.19 -3.55
N THR A 47 -17.59 -17.02 -2.85
CA THR A 47 -17.18 -18.30 -2.27
C THR A 47 -17.40 -19.43 -3.29
N ALA A 48 -16.69 -19.44 -4.41
CA ALA A 48 -16.87 -20.46 -5.45
C ALA A 48 -15.63 -20.60 -6.36
N PRO A 49 -15.45 -21.75 -7.05
CA PRO A 49 -14.18 -22.18 -7.62
C PRO A 49 -13.72 -21.21 -8.70
N GLN A 50 -12.50 -20.70 -8.53
CA GLN A 50 -11.89 -19.83 -9.53
C GLN A 50 -11.56 -20.68 -10.75
N THR A 51 -12.23 -20.40 -11.86
CA THR A 51 -11.77 -20.84 -13.18
C THR A 51 -10.31 -20.42 -13.31
N PRO A 52 -9.37 -21.30 -13.66
CA PRO A 52 -8.00 -20.89 -13.89
C PRO A 52 -8.02 -19.87 -15.02
N PHE A 53 -7.70 -18.61 -14.69
CA PHE A 53 -7.43 -17.59 -15.68
C PHE A 53 -6.17 -17.99 -16.43
N GLN A 54 -6.34 -18.78 -17.49
CA GLN A 54 -5.30 -19.09 -18.47
C GLN A 54 -5.39 -18.07 -19.61
N THR A 55 -4.95 -16.86 -19.32
CA THR A 55 -4.36 -16.03 -20.36
C THR A 55 -3.06 -15.53 -19.76
N ALA A 56 -1.94 -15.92 -20.36
CA ALA A 56 -0.61 -15.55 -19.92
C ALA A 56 -0.42 -14.03 -20.07
N ALA A 57 -0.91 -13.28 -19.10
CA ALA A 57 -0.54 -11.90 -18.92
C ALA A 57 0.98 -11.83 -18.66
N LYS A 58 1.63 -10.80 -19.19
CA LYS A 58 3.03 -10.54 -18.88
C LYS A 58 3.14 -10.19 -17.40
N THR A 59 3.66 -11.12 -16.61
CA THR A 59 3.87 -10.92 -15.18
C THR A 59 5.03 -9.96 -14.94
N VAL A 60 4.73 -8.87 -14.25
CA VAL A 60 5.65 -7.78 -13.90
C VAL A 60 6.31 -8.06 -12.54
N ILE A 61 5.61 -8.74 -11.62
CA ILE A 61 6.18 -9.21 -10.35
C ILE A 61 5.96 -10.72 -10.25
N ASP A 62 7.05 -11.47 -10.21
CA ASP A 62 7.02 -12.89 -9.87
C ASP A 62 6.85 -13.03 -8.34
N PRO A 63 5.97 -13.91 -7.84
CA PRO A 63 5.78 -14.16 -6.42
C PRO A 63 7.09 -14.46 -5.68
N ASP A 64 8.06 -15.09 -6.34
CA ASP A 64 9.35 -15.50 -5.78
C ASP A 64 10.46 -14.46 -6.02
N SER A 65 10.19 -13.41 -6.80
CA SER A 65 11.18 -12.36 -7.08
C SER A 65 11.35 -11.40 -5.90
N GLY A 66 12.59 -11.20 -5.44
CA GLY A 66 12.93 -10.18 -4.45
C GLY A 66 12.46 -10.49 -3.02
N LYS A 67 13.08 -9.84 -2.04
CA LYS A 67 12.73 -9.97 -0.62
C LYS A 67 11.80 -8.85 -0.20
N TRP A 68 10.83 -9.20 0.64
CA TRP A 68 10.05 -8.22 1.37
C TRP A 68 10.94 -7.39 2.30
N SER A 69 10.66 -6.10 2.38
CA SER A 69 11.32 -5.19 3.31
C SER A 69 10.29 -4.53 4.21
N LEU A 70 10.56 -4.49 5.51
CA LEU A 70 9.77 -3.73 6.47
C LEU A 70 10.31 -2.30 6.56
N ARG A 71 9.41 -1.32 6.53
CA ARG A 71 9.65 0.05 6.97
C ARG A 71 8.71 0.35 8.13
N SER A 72 9.29 0.60 9.30
CA SER A 72 8.57 1.09 10.48
C SER A 72 9.18 2.42 10.94
N GLN A 73 8.35 3.38 11.34
CA GLN A 73 8.79 4.66 11.89
C GLN A 73 8.21 4.88 13.27
N SER A 74 9.06 5.22 14.24
CA SER A 74 8.66 5.58 15.59
C SER A 74 7.61 6.72 15.57
N PRO A 75 6.54 6.63 16.38
CA PRO A 75 6.32 5.65 17.45
C PRO A 75 5.76 4.30 17.00
N ALA A 76 5.51 4.05 15.71
CA ALA A 76 4.97 2.79 15.26
C ALA A 76 5.99 1.64 15.32
N GLU A 77 5.52 0.46 15.69
CA GLU A 77 6.32 -0.75 15.89
C GLU A 77 5.67 -1.94 15.18
N ALA A 78 6.49 -2.70 14.47
CA ALA A 78 6.05 -3.91 13.78
C ALA A 78 7.21 -4.87 13.56
N THR A 79 6.89 -6.14 13.33
CA THR A 79 7.83 -7.18 12.90
C THR A 79 7.36 -7.82 11.60
N ILE A 80 8.30 -8.36 10.83
CA ILE A 80 8.02 -9.11 9.61
C ILE A 80 8.69 -10.47 9.71
N GLU A 81 7.97 -11.53 9.35
CA GLU A 81 8.49 -12.88 9.25
C GLU A 81 7.87 -13.63 8.07
N GLU A 82 8.62 -14.57 7.51
CA GLU A 82 8.09 -15.52 6.54
C GLU A 82 7.54 -16.73 7.29
N VAL A 83 6.30 -17.12 7.00
CA VAL A 83 5.58 -18.20 7.70
C VAL A 83 5.06 -19.24 6.71
N LEU A 84 4.98 -20.48 7.17
CA LEU A 84 4.26 -21.53 6.46
C LEU A 84 2.75 -21.30 6.59
N ALA A 85 2.06 -21.29 5.46
CA ALA A 85 0.61 -21.14 5.33
C ALA A 85 0.03 -22.39 4.64
N PRO A 86 -0.13 -23.51 5.36
CA PRO A 86 -0.57 -24.78 4.75
C PRO A 86 -1.99 -24.70 4.18
N ASP A 87 -2.82 -23.80 4.72
CA ASP A 87 -4.20 -23.55 4.31
C ASP A 87 -4.34 -22.51 3.19
N LEU A 88 -3.24 -21.92 2.72
CA LEU A 88 -3.21 -21.02 1.57
C LEU A 88 -3.62 -21.79 0.29
N PRO A 89 -4.58 -21.30 -0.51
CA PRO A 89 -4.93 -21.95 -1.77
C PRO A 89 -3.80 -21.88 -2.82
N GLY A 90 -3.71 -22.91 -3.65
CA GLY A 90 -2.65 -23.05 -4.67
C GLY A 90 -1.39 -23.74 -4.14
N ASP A 91 -0.32 -23.72 -4.94
CA ASP A 91 0.91 -24.46 -4.66
C ASP A 91 1.89 -23.68 -3.76
N ASN A 92 1.78 -22.35 -3.71
CA ASN A 92 2.57 -21.54 -2.80
C ASN A 92 2.03 -21.73 -1.37
N LYS A 93 2.88 -22.22 -0.45
CA LYS A 93 2.57 -22.44 0.97
C LYS A 93 3.33 -21.49 1.90
N HIS A 94 3.88 -20.41 1.37
CA HIS A 94 4.62 -19.41 2.12
C HIS A 94 3.89 -18.08 2.09
N ALA A 95 3.84 -17.41 3.24
CA ALA A 95 3.27 -16.09 3.39
C ALA A 95 4.26 -15.18 4.14
N VAL A 96 4.10 -13.88 3.94
CA VAL A 96 4.73 -12.88 4.79
C VAL A 96 3.73 -12.42 5.82
N ARG A 97 4.09 -12.61 7.09
CA ARG A 97 3.35 -12.13 8.24
C ARG A 97 3.96 -10.81 8.71
N LEU A 98 3.08 -9.83 8.89
CA LEU A 98 3.35 -8.53 9.47
C LEU A 98 2.57 -8.44 10.78
N ASP A 99 3.28 -8.29 11.89
CA ASP A 99 2.69 -8.13 13.23
C ASP A 99 2.91 -6.68 13.68
N VAL A 100 1.83 -5.92 13.83
CA VAL A 100 1.85 -4.50 14.20
C VAL A 100 1.46 -4.39 15.67
N SER A 101 2.41 -4.08 16.54
CA SER A 101 2.18 -3.92 17.97
C SER A 101 1.76 -2.50 18.35
N GLN A 102 2.27 -1.50 17.63
CA GLN A 102 2.01 -0.08 17.89
C GLN A 102 1.87 0.70 16.59
N VAL A 103 0.92 1.64 16.56
CA VAL A 103 0.67 2.52 15.40
C VAL A 103 0.92 3.99 15.74
N ASP A 104 1.21 4.80 14.72
CA ASP A 104 1.20 6.26 14.80
C ASP A 104 -0.15 6.75 14.25
N PRO A 105 -1.06 7.29 15.08
CA PRO A 105 -2.38 7.72 14.65
C PRO A 105 -2.35 8.87 13.63
N GLU A 106 -1.25 9.62 13.55
CA GLU A 106 -1.08 10.71 12.58
C GLU A 106 -0.51 10.22 11.24
N LYS A 107 0.07 9.00 11.21
CA LYS A 107 0.80 8.45 10.06
C LYS A 107 0.47 6.99 9.84
N PHE A 108 -0.67 6.72 9.19
CA PHE A 108 -1.06 5.36 8.79
C PHE A 108 -0.02 4.63 7.92
N TRP A 109 0.88 5.39 7.27
CA TRP A 109 1.96 4.89 6.42
C TRP A 109 3.25 4.59 7.18
N ALA A 110 3.30 4.83 8.50
CA ALA A 110 4.48 4.62 9.33
C ALA A 110 4.90 3.14 9.39
N VAL A 111 3.96 2.21 9.20
CA VAL A 111 4.23 0.76 9.09
C VAL A 111 3.83 0.27 7.71
N GLN A 112 4.79 -0.26 6.96
CA GLN A 112 4.54 -0.85 5.67
C GLN A 112 5.56 -1.94 5.34
N ILE A 113 5.09 -2.97 4.64
CA ILE A 113 5.95 -3.91 3.93
C ILE A 113 5.93 -3.55 2.46
N LEU A 114 7.08 -3.64 1.80
CA LEU A 114 7.22 -3.32 0.39
C LEU A 114 8.00 -4.38 -0.35
N LYS A 115 7.67 -4.49 -1.63
CA LYS A 115 8.31 -5.36 -2.60
C LYS A 115 8.62 -4.53 -3.86
N PRO A 116 9.90 -4.38 -4.24
CA PRO A 116 10.26 -3.66 -5.46
C PRO A 116 9.68 -4.34 -6.69
N VAL A 117 9.35 -3.54 -7.69
CA VAL A 117 8.89 -3.98 -9.01
C VAL A 117 10.04 -3.79 -9.98
N PRO A 118 10.81 -4.84 -10.30
CA PRO A 118 12.05 -4.69 -11.04
C PRO A 118 11.83 -4.34 -12.52
N GLN A 119 10.63 -4.60 -13.04
CA GLN A 119 10.38 -4.47 -14.47
C GLN A 119 9.88 -3.10 -14.85
N PRO A 120 10.34 -2.55 -15.98
CA PRO A 120 9.86 -1.27 -16.47
C PRO A 120 8.39 -1.38 -16.88
N ILE A 121 7.62 -0.37 -16.49
CA ILE A 121 6.20 -0.26 -16.80
C ILE A 121 5.97 1.06 -17.50
N SER A 122 5.42 1.04 -18.71
CA SER A 122 5.05 2.28 -19.39
C SER A 122 3.80 2.91 -18.80
N ALA A 123 3.63 4.21 -19.01
CA ALA A 123 2.40 4.93 -18.73
C ALA A 123 1.21 4.36 -19.53
N LYS A 124 -0.01 4.65 -19.04
CA LYS A 124 -1.30 4.32 -19.64
C LYS A 124 -1.59 2.83 -19.81
N ARG A 125 -0.87 1.96 -19.09
CA ARG A 125 -1.09 0.51 -19.06
C ARG A 125 -2.19 0.18 -18.07
N ASP A 126 -3.12 -0.65 -18.49
CA ASP A 126 -4.12 -1.23 -17.62
C ASP A 126 -3.52 -2.48 -16.96
N LEU A 127 -3.48 -2.47 -15.64
CA LEU A 127 -2.84 -3.49 -14.80
C LEU A 127 -3.83 -3.98 -13.76
N PHE A 128 -3.53 -5.14 -13.17
CA PHE A 128 -4.14 -5.58 -11.91
C PHE A 128 -3.06 -6.02 -10.93
N VAL A 129 -3.25 -5.65 -9.67
CA VAL A 129 -2.55 -6.28 -8.55
C VAL A 129 -3.41 -7.42 -8.06
N ARG A 130 -2.83 -8.62 -7.95
CA ARG A 130 -3.48 -9.80 -7.39
C ARG A 130 -2.64 -10.38 -6.28
N PHE A 131 -3.25 -10.68 -5.15
CA PHE A 131 -2.56 -11.30 -4.01
C PHE A 131 -3.52 -12.03 -3.09
N TRP A 132 -3.01 -13.01 -2.36
CA TRP A 132 -3.72 -13.61 -1.24
C TRP A 132 -3.46 -12.81 0.03
N GLY A 133 -4.52 -12.48 0.77
CA GLY A 133 -4.42 -11.76 2.03
C GLY A 133 -5.36 -12.32 3.08
N ARG A 134 -4.93 -12.26 4.35
CA ARG A 134 -5.80 -12.46 5.52
C ARG A 134 -5.33 -11.62 6.71
N SER A 135 -6.22 -11.43 7.66
CA SER A 135 -5.92 -10.89 8.97
C SER A 135 -6.74 -11.61 10.04
N PRO A 136 -6.12 -12.45 10.89
CA PRO A 136 -6.81 -13.07 12.03
C PRO A 136 -7.47 -12.03 12.95
N THR A 137 -6.89 -10.83 13.03
CA THR A 137 -7.36 -9.69 13.82
C THR A 137 -8.32 -8.77 13.07
N LYS A 138 -8.69 -9.10 11.81
CA LYS A 138 -9.58 -8.31 10.94
C LYS A 138 -9.11 -6.87 10.72
N THR A 139 -7.81 -6.68 10.48
CA THR A 139 -7.23 -5.36 10.26
C THR A 139 -7.52 -4.83 8.85
N SER A 140 -7.59 -3.51 8.75
CA SER A 140 -7.57 -2.79 7.49
C SER A 140 -6.15 -2.51 7.03
N VAL A 141 -5.90 -2.60 5.73
CA VAL A 141 -4.63 -2.22 5.11
C VAL A 141 -4.85 -1.31 3.91
N TRP A 142 -3.84 -0.51 3.58
CA TRP A 142 -3.73 0.15 2.29
C TRP A 142 -2.87 -0.66 1.34
N VAL A 143 -3.44 -1.03 0.20
CA VAL A 143 -2.71 -1.58 -0.94
C VAL A 143 -2.28 -0.41 -1.81
N VAL A 144 -0.97 -0.29 -2.03
CA VAL A 144 -0.39 0.84 -2.74
C VAL A 144 0.58 0.37 -3.81
N PHE A 145 0.50 0.99 -4.98
CA PHE A 145 1.52 0.91 -6.02
C PHE A 145 2.04 2.32 -6.23
N GLU A 146 3.33 2.56 -5.98
CA GLU A 146 3.92 3.90 -5.98
C GLU A 146 5.35 3.89 -6.53
N GLU A 147 5.91 5.06 -6.82
CA GLU A 147 7.33 5.20 -7.18
C GLU A 147 8.26 4.71 -6.07
N GLY A 148 9.40 4.13 -6.46
CA GLY A 148 10.39 3.59 -5.54
C GLY A 148 11.09 4.62 -4.66
N GLU A 149 11.16 5.85 -5.17
CA GLU A 149 11.90 6.98 -4.60
C GLU A 149 10.99 8.19 -4.36
N ALA A 150 11.49 9.20 -3.64
CA ALA A 150 10.73 10.43 -3.43
C ALA A 150 10.40 11.10 -4.78
N PRO A 151 9.17 11.61 -4.98
CA PRO A 151 8.14 11.88 -3.97
C PRO A 151 7.24 10.69 -3.58
N ARG A 152 7.47 9.48 -4.13
CA ARG A 152 6.64 8.28 -3.93
C ARG A 152 5.20 8.50 -4.38
N ALA A 153 5.04 9.07 -5.58
CA ALA A 153 3.71 9.35 -6.10
C ALA A 153 2.93 8.03 -6.35
N PRO A 154 1.72 7.86 -5.79
CA PRO A 154 0.95 6.63 -5.97
C PRO A 154 0.29 6.59 -7.35
N GLU A 155 0.27 5.40 -7.95
CA GLU A 155 -0.57 5.03 -9.12
C GLU A 155 -1.85 4.31 -8.65
N LEU A 156 -1.72 3.49 -7.60
CA LEU A 156 -2.82 2.80 -6.93
C LEU A 156 -2.75 3.10 -5.44
N GLN A 157 -3.89 3.42 -4.83
CA GLN A 157 -4.05 3.49 -3.39
C GLN A 157 -5.47 3.07 -2.99
N LYS A 158 -5.61 1.89 -2.37
CA LYS A 158 -6.90 1.32 -1.99
C LYS A 158 -6.88 0.79 -0.56
N LYS A 159 -7.82 1.25 0.27
CA LYS A 159 -8.06 0.66 1.60
C LYS A 159 -8.91 -0.59 1.46
N ILE A 160 -8.49 -1.69 2.08
CA ILE A 160 -9.23 -2.96 2.15
C ILE A 160 -9.31 -3.43 3.59
N LEU A 161 -10.41 -4.08 3.94
CA LEU A 161 -10.56 -4.81 5.19
C LEU A 161 -10.27 -6.28 4.93
N LEU A 162 -9.29 -6.85 5.64
CA LEU A 162 -8.90 -8.24 5.46
C LEU A 162 -9.80 -9.18 6.29
N SER A 163 -10.17 -10.32 5.70
CA SER A 163 -10.87 -11.40 6.41
C SER A 163 -9.91 -12.26 7.23
N PRO A 164 -10.40 -12.97 8.27
CA PRO A 164 -9.62 -13.99 8.97
C PRO A 164 -9.19 -15.16 8.08
N GLU A 165 -9.98 -15.45 7.05
CA GLU A 165 -9.72 -16.49 6.06
C GLU A 165 -8.91 -15.93 4.90
N TRP A 166 -8.11 -16.78 4.25
CA TRP A 166 -7.43 -16.43 3.01
C TRP A 166 -8.44 -16.03 1.94
N ARG A 167 -8.27 -14.83 1.40
CA ARG A 167 -8.99 -14.37 0.22
C ARG A 167 -8.02 -13.82 -0.80
N GLN A 168 -8.32 -14.08 -2.07
CA GLN A 168 -7.63 -13.45 -3.17
C GLN A 168 -8.26 -12.08 -3.39
N TYR A 169 -7.42 -11.06 -3.41
CA TYR A 169 -7.79 -9.70 -3.77
C TYR A 169 -7.24 -9.42 -5.15
N GLU A 170 -8.07 -8.77 -5.98
CA GLU A 170 -7.71 -8.32 -7.31
C GLU A 170 -8.13 -6.87 -7.45
N ILE A 171 -7.17 -6.01 -7.79
CA ILE A 171 -7.37 -4.56 -7.80
C ILE A 171 -6.88 -4.02 -9.15
N PRO A 172 -7.78 -3.67 -10.07
CA PRO A 172 -7.41 -3.06 -11.33
C PRO A 172 -6.96 -1.61 -11.11
N PHE A 173 -5.98 -1.17 -11.88
CA PHE A 173 -5.55 0.22 -11.94
C PHE A 173 -4.92 0.52 -13.30
N ARG A 174 -4.78 1.81 -13.62
CA ARG A 174 -4.11 2.26 -14.84
C ARG A 174 -2.94 3.14 -14.48
N THR A 175 -1.77 2.86 -15.04
CA THR A 175 -0.58 3.70 -14.81
C THR A 175 -0.75 5.06 -15.47
N VAL A 176 -0.33 6.11 -14.78
CA VAL A 176 -0.30 7.49 -15.28
C VAL A 176 1.10 7.87 -15.75
N ARG A 177 2.15 7.27 -15.17
CA ARG A 177 3.55 7.58 -15.44
C ARG A 177 4.34 6.37 -15.94
N ASP A 178 5.49 6.65 -16.53
CA ASP A 178 6.50 5.65 -16.88
C ASP A 178 7.34 5.31 -15.63
N HIS A 179 7.54 4.02 -15.39
CA HIS A 179 8.40 3.46 -14.35
C HIS A 179 9.61 2.77 -14.99
N THR A 180 10.32 3.45 -15.89
CA THR A 180 11.52 2.91 -16.54
C THR A 180 12.79 3.20 -15.75
N ASP A 181 12.91 4.42 -15.23
CA ASP A 181 14.15 4.91 -14.61
C ASP A 181 14.08 4.85 -13.08
N ILE A 182 12.86 4.93 -12.55
CA ILE A 182 12.56 4.81 -11.12
C ILE A 182 11.68 3.57 -10.96
N PRO A 183 12.20 2.46 -10.41
CA PRO A 183 11.42 1.25 -10.24
C PRO A 183 10.23 1.53 -9.31
N ALA A 184 9.08 0.94 -9.61
CA ALA A 184 7.94 1.05 -8.73
C ALA A 184 8.11 0.16 -7.50
N ASN A 185 7.29 0.41 -6.48
CA ASN A 185 7.11 -0.47 -5.34
C ASN A 185 5.64 -0.89 -5.24
N PHE A 186 5.44 -2.16 -4.93
CA PHE A 186 4.21 -2.64 -4.32
C PHE A 186 4.34 -2.53 -2.79
N CYS A 187 3.35 -1.93 -2.15
CA CYS A 187 3.36 -1.69 -0.70
C CYS A 187 2.03 -2.14 -0.06
N ILE A 188 2.14 -2.77 1.10
CA ILE A 188 1.03 -2.96 2.04
C ILE A 188 1.31 -2.07 3.25
N LYS A 189 0.51 -1.01 3.44
CA LYS A 189 0.62 -0.11 4.60
C LYS A 189 -0.40 -0.54 5.65
N ALA A 190 0.10 -0.99 6.80
CA ALA A 190 -0.71 -1.59 7.87
C ALA A 190 -0.70 -0.76 9.17
N GLY A 191 -0.21 0.49 9.14
CA GLY A 191 -0.17 1.37 10.30
C GLY A 191 -1.52 1.99 10.69
N ILE A 192 -2.65 1.43 10.26
CA ILE A 192 -4.00 1.95 10.61
C ILE A 192 -4.38 1.56 12.04
N GLU A 193 -4.16 0.29 12.39
CA GLU A 193 -4.51 -0.28 13.68
C GLU A 193 -3.54 -1.45 14.02
N PRO A 194 -3.28 -1.73 15.31
CA PRO A 194 -2.50 -2.90 15.70
C PRO A 194 -3.15 -4.20 15.25
N GLY A 195 -2.34 -5.21 14.96
CA GLY A 195 -2.80 -6.55 14.61
C GLY A 195 -1.90 -7.26 13.61
N VAL A 196 -2.38 -8.43 13.17
CA VAL A 196 -1.63 -9.34 12.30
C VAL A 196 -2.20 -9.29 10.89
N THR A 197 -1.33 -9.11 9.91
CA THR A 197 -1.63 -9.20 8.49
C THR A 197 -0.75 -10.25 7.85
N GLU A 198 -1.31 -11.11 7.01
CA GLU A 198 -0.56 -12.07 6.22
C GLU A 198 -0.86 -11.88 4.74
N VAL A 199 0.19 -11.88 3.91
CA VAL A 199 0.09 -11.71 2.47
C VAL A 199 0.94 -12.74 1.73
N ALA A 200 0.45 -13.24 0.61
CA ALA A 200 1.13 -14.24 -0.20
C ALA A 200 0.79 -14.09 -1.69
N GLY A 201 1.60 -14.73 -2.55
CA GLY A 201 1.33 -14.86 -3.98
C GLY A 201 0.97 -13.54 -4.67
N ILE A 202 1.86 -12.54 -4.60
CA ILE A 202 1.64 -11.26 -5.27
C ILE A 202 2.03 -11.36 -6.73
N TYR A 203 1.10 -10.91 -7.56
CA TYR A 203 1.27 -10.72 -8.99
C TYR A 203 0.87 -9.30 -9.35
N VAL A 204 1.61 -8.72 -10.30
CA VAL A 204 1.20 -7.52 -11.03
C VAL A 204 1.28 -7.89 -12.49
N ASP A 205 0.14 -7.82 -13.16
CA ASP A 205 -0.05 -8.35 -14.50
C ASP A 205 -0.70 -7.28 -15.39
N GLU A 206 -0.31 -7.26 -16.67
CA GLU A 206 -0.96 -6.41 -17.68
C GLU A 206 -2.32 -7.02 -18.09
N VAL A 207 -3.35 -6.18 -18.23
CA VAL A 207 -4.63 -6.58 -18.83
C VAL A 207 -4.40 -6.84 -20.31
N THR A 208 -4.67 -8.07 -20.75
CA THR A 208 -4.69 -8.42 -22.17
C THR A 208 -6.12 -8.30 -22.67
N GLU A 209 -6.33 -7.55 -23.75
CA GLU A 209 -7.59 -7.49 -24.50
C GLU A 209 -7.82 -8.76 -25.32
#